data_AF-C6A4X2-F1
#
_entry.id   AF-C6A4X2-F1
#
_cell.length_a   1.000
_cell.length_b   1.000
_cell.length_c   1.000
_cell.angle_alpha   90.00
_cell.angle_beta   90.00
_cell.angle_gamma   90.00
#
_symmetry.space_group_name_H-M   'P 1'
#
loop_
_entity.id
_entity.type
_entity.pdbx_description
1 polymer ?
#
loop_
_entity_poly.entity_id
_entity_poly.type
_entity_poly.pdbx_seq_one_letter_code
_entity_poly.pdbx_strand_id
1 'polypeptide(L)'
;MLFDVHPKTSITELFGRRAEYLSFIEAVEKRRNFFIITGPRRIGKTSFLYASLNELEKEYGIPYAVVDARAATSINSKYPQRIISERLYKALVSRGFVGGVVSKIKGIKIGGIEIETDEHNIDIVDILSAINEGNELAIIAFDEAQYLRFSNEDLTKLFAWVLDSLPNVILVFTGSQVGVLENFLRLEDGKAPLFGRYEVRINLPRFNPSESLEFLRRGFEEYSIRVNERELLPVVNTLDGVPGWLVHYGARRIDGLTHDEAIERVLNEAMKYVETEFEELDKLSPRYKIIMRIVARLSEGRGHARWDRIKNLAEEELEENIDEKSMRKYLSKLVDYGFLETIGYGKYRIPDPVMYRVFRRM
;
A
#
# COMPACT_ATOMS: atom_id res chain seq x y z
N MET A 1 9.96 -18.30 7.38
CA MET A 1 8.87 -18.86 8.23
C MET A 1 7.63 -17.98 8.13
N LEU A 2 6.42 -18.54 8.19
CA LEU A 2 5.17 -17.80 7.99
C LEU A 2 4.87 -16.78 9.11
N PHE A 3 5.20 -17.10 10.36
CA PHE A 3 4.96 -16.22 11.51
C PHE A 3 6.11 -15.26 11.84
N ASP A 4 7.05 -15.07 10.91
CA ASP A 4 8.03 -14.00 11.02
C ASP A 4 7.37 -12.64 10.72
N VAL A 5 7.59 -11.67 11.62
CA VAL A 5 6.97 -10.33 11.58
C VAL A 5 7.60 -9.41 10.53
N HIS A 6 8.76 -9.76 9.98
CA HIS A 6 9.39 -8.99 8.92
C HIS A 6 8.73 -9.24 7.56
N PRO A 7 8.74 -8.24 6.65
CA PRO A 7 8.27 -8.44 5.29
C PRO A 7 9.01 -9.61 4.61
N LYS A 8 8.25 -10.53 4.02
CA LYS A 8 8.81 -11.65 3.26
C LYS A 8 9.49 -11.14 1.99
N THR A 9 10.62 -11.73 1.65
CA THR A 9 11.46 -11.32 0.50
C THR A 9 11.65 -12.44 -0.52
N SER A 10 11.03 -13.61 -0.31
CA SER A 10 11.05 -14.74 -1.26
C SER A 10 9.64 -15.21 -1.58
N ILE A 11 9.41 -15.58 -2.85
CA ILE A 11 8.13 -16.14 -3.31
C ILE A 11 7.77 -17.43 -2.58
N THR A 12 8.78 -18.25 -2.22
CA THR A 12 8.55 -19.51 -1.49
C THR A 12 7.97 -19.30 -0.09
N GLU A 13 8.17 -18.11 0.48
CA GLU A 13 7.64 -17.74 1.80
C GLU A 13 6.31 -16.98 1.73
N LEU A 14 5.86 -16.61 0.53
CA LEU A 14 4.57 -15.93 0.33
C LEU A 14 3.43 -16.92 0.19
N PHE A 15 2.67 -17.06 1.28
CA PHE A 15 1.45 -17.83 1.27
C PHE A 15 0.34 -17.14 0.46
N GLY A 16 -0.37 -17.92 -0.37
CA GLY A 16 -1.64 -17.50 -0.98
C GLY A 16 -1.54 -16.47 -2.10
N ARG A 17 -0.35 -16.07 -2.55
CA ARG A 17 -0.15 -15.00 -3.55
C ARG A 17 0.29 -15.48 -4.95
N ARG A 18 0.12 -16.77 -5.23
CA ARG A 18 0.64 -17.37 -6.46
C ARG A 18 -0.05 -16.82 -7.71
N ALA A 19 -1.36 -16.61 -7.66
CA ALA A 19 -2.11 -16.10 -8.81
C ALA A 19 -1.71 -14.65 -9.15
N GLU A 20 -1.59 -13.82 -8.12
CA GLU A 20 -1.15 -12.42 -8.25
C GLU A 20 0.29 -12.33 -8.75
N TYR A 21 1.18 -13.21 -8.26
CA TYR A 21 2.56 -13.31 -8.72
C TYR A 21 2.64 -13.71 -10.20
N LEU A 22 1.95 -14.78 -10.60
CA LEU A 22 1.95 -15.21 -12.01
C LEU A 22 1.39 -14.12 -12.94
N SER A 23 0.33 -13.43 -12.51
CA SER A 23 -0.25 -12.31 -13.27
C SER A 23 0.74 -11.15 -13.43
N PHE A 24 1.53 -10.86 -12.38
CA PHE A 24 2.58 -9.84 -12.41
C PHE A 24 3.69 -10.23 -13.39
N ILE A 25 4.21 -11.47 -13.30
CA ILE A 25 5.27 -11.97 -14.19
C ILE A 25 4.82 -12.01 -15.65
N GLU A 26 3.65 -12.58 -15.94
CA GLU A 26 3.12 -12.66 -17.31
C GLU A 26 2.99 -11.27 -17.95
N ALA A 27 2.59 -10.26 -17.17
CA ALA A 27 2.52 -8.89 -17.65
C ALA A 27 3.91 -8.28 -17.90
N VAL A 28 4.91 -8.57 -17.06
CA VAL A 28 6.30 -8.15 -17.29
C VAL A 28 6.86 -8.79 -18.58
N GLU A 29 6.62 -10.09 -18.79
CA GLU A 29 7.01 -10.81 -20.01
C GLU A 29 6.36 -10.23 -21.27
N LYS A 30 5.10 -9.77 -21.16
CA LYS A 30 4.38 -9.04 -22.21
C LYS A 30 4.84 -7.59 -22.39
N ARG A 31 5.98 -7.20 -21.80
CA ARG A 31 6.57 -5.85 -21.87
C ARG A 31 5.60 -4.74 -21.43
N ARG A 32 4.72 -5.03 -20.46
CA ARG A 32 3.95 -3.97 -19.79
C ARG A 32 4.89 -3.19 -18.90
N ASN A 33 4.72 -1.87 -18.84
CA ASN A 33 5.62 -0.96 -18.13
C ASN A 33 4.94 -0.11 -17.06
N PHE A 34 3.63 -0.25 -16.86
CA PHE A 34 2.89 0.49 -15.84
C PHE A 34 2.05 -0.46 -14.99
N PHE A 35 2.42 -0.62 -13.72
CA PHE A 35 1.77 -1.53 -12.78
C PHE A 35 1.24 -0.79 -11.57
N ILE A 36 0.08 -1.24 -11.09
CA ILE A 36 -0.55 -0.75 -9.87
C ILE A 36 -0.89 -1.95 -8.98
N ILE A 37 -0.28 -1.99 -7.80
CA ILE A 37 -0.49 -3.04 -6.79
C ILE A 37 -1.31 -2.45 -5.64
N THR A 38 -2.55 -2.87 -5.51
CA THR A 38 -3.48 -2.35 -4.51
C THR A 38 -3.90 -3.40 -3.51
N GLY A 39 -4.39 -2.92 -2.37
CA GLY A 39 -4.97 -3.77 -1.34
C GLY A 39 -4.89 -3.09 0.02
N PRO A 40 -5.70 -3.51 1.01
CA PRO A 40 -5.71 -2.90 2.33
C PRO A 40 -4.34 -2.86 2.99
N ARG A 41 -4.18 -2.04 4.03
CA ARG A 41 -2.95 -2.08 4.83
C ARG A 41 -2.76 -3.45 5.50
N ARG A 42 -1.50 -3.83 5.70
CA ARG A 42 -1.07 -5.13 6.26
C ARG A 42 -1.51 -6.37 5.46
N ILE A 43 -1.96 -6.17 4.22
CA ILE A 43 -2.34 -7.27 3.31
C ILE A 43 -1.15 -8.04 2.74
N GLY A 44 0.07 -7.52 2.93
CA GLY A 44 1.31 -8.07 2.39
C GLY A 44 1.80 -7.43 1.09
N LYS A 45 1.35 -6.22 0.72
CA LYS A 45 1.82 -5.51 -0.50
C LYS A 45 3.34 -5.38 -0.58
N THR A 46 3.98 -4.86 0.47
CA THR A 46 5.44 -4.70 0.51
C THR A 46 6.15 -6.06 0.40
N SER A 47 5.66 -7.09 1.08
CA SER A 47 6.21 -8.46 0.96
C SER A 47 6.03 -9.03 -0.45
N PHE A 48 4.85 -8.86 -1.05
CA PHE A 48 4.57 -9.26 -2.42
C PHE A 48 5.51 -8.56 -3.42
N LEU A 49 5.67 -7.24 -3.27
CA LEU A 49 6.56 -6.44 -4.10
C LEU A 49 8.00 -6.96 -4.00
N TYR A 50 8.58 -7.00 -2.81
CA TYR A 50 9.98 -7.41 -2.65
C TYR A 50 10.22 -8.85 -3.09
N ALA A 51 9.34 -9.79 -2.75
CA ALA A 51 9.49 -11.17 -3.18
C ALA A 51 9.42 -11.32 -4.71
N SER A 52 8.49 -10.60 -5.36
CA SER A 52 8.36 -10.62 -6.83
C SER A 52 9.59 -10.01 -7.50
N LEU A 53 10.08 -8.87 -6.98
CA LEU A 53 11.25 -8.19 -7.52
C LEU A 53 12.55 -8.98 -7.32
N ASN A 54 12.73 -9.59 -6.14
CA ASN A 54 13.87 -10.46 -5.87
C ASN A 54 13.88 -11.69 -6.78
N GLU A 55 12.73 -12.30 -7.03
CA GLU A 55 12.63 -13.44 -7.94
C GLU A 55 12.94 -13.01 -9.38
N LEU A 56 12.47 -11.84 -9.82
CA LEU A 56 12.81 -11.29 -11.13
C LEU A 56 14.30 -10.98 -11.29
N GLU A 57 14.92 -10.40 -10.26
CA GLU A 57 16.36 -10.15 -10.24
C GLU A 57 17.15 -11.46 -10.29
N LYS A 58 16.74 -12.46 -9.50
CA LYS A 58 17.42 -13.76 -9.39
C LYS A 58 17.29 -14.61 -10.66
N GLU A 59 16.09 -14.73 -11.22
CA GLU A 59 15.80 -15.65 -12.33
C GLU A 59 16.04 -15.01 -13.70
N TYR A 60 15.82 -13.70 -13.82
CA TYR A 60 15.89 -12.98 -15.11
C TYR A 60 16.96 -11.89 -15.15
N GLY A 61 17.66 -11.64 -14.05
CA GLY A 61 18.69 -10.59 -14.00
C GLY A 61 18.12 -9.17 -14.11
N ILE A 62 16.83 -8.96 -13.84
CA ILE A 62 16.18 -7.64 -13.96
C ILE A 62 16.44 -6.84 -12.67
N PRO A 63 17.26 -5.78 -12.71
CA PRO A 63 17.52 -4.96 -11.53
C PRO A 63 16.29 -4.15 -11.15
N TYR A 64 16.19 -3.83 -9.85
CA TYR A 64 15.08 -3.03 -9.34
C TYR A 64 15.49 -2.06 -8.23
N ALA A 65 14.75 -0.94 -8.16
CA ALA A 65 14.85 0.06 -7.11
C ALA A 65 13.47 0.27 -6.48
N VAL A 66 13.40 0.26 -5.15
CA VAL A 66 12.16 0.53 -4.41
C VAL A 66 12.30 1.83 -3.64
N VAL A 67 11.33 2.72 -3.82
CA VAL A 67 11.23 3.98 -3.11
C VAL A 67 10.00 3.95 -2.21
N ASP A 68 10.23 3.89 -0.90
CA ASP A 68 9.17 4.13 0.09
C ASP A 68 8.77 5.62 0.07
N ALA A 69 7.63 5.91 -0.57
CA ALA A 69 7.10 7.25 -0.74
C ALA A 69 6.60 7.87 0.58
N ARG A 70 6.11 7.04 1.51
CA ARG A 70 5.71 7.49 2.85
C ARG A 70 6.93 7.99 3.62
N ALA A 71 8.03 7.26 3.58
CA ALA A 71 9.27 7.69 4.23
C ALA A 71 9.86 8.95 3.55
N ALA A 72 9.87 8.99 2.21
CA ALA A 72 10.40 10.14 1.47
C ALA A 72 9.64 11.44 1.79
N THR A 73 8.30 11.39 1.82
CA THR A 73 7.45 12.54 2.16
C THR A 73 7.51 12.90 3.64
N SER A 74 7.82 11.96 4.52
CA SER A 74 8.02 12.24 5.95
C SER A 74 9.32 13.01 6.20
N ILE A 75 10.36 12.78 5.39
CA ILE A 75 11.64 13.53 5.43
C ILE A 75 11.48 14.90 4.76
N ASN A 76 10.85 14.95 3.59
CA ASN A 76 10.58 16.19 2.88
C ASN A 76 9.28 16.09 2.07
N SER A 77 8.18 16.53 2.66
CA SER A 77 6.86 16.47 2.03
C SER A 77 6.76 17.38 0.81
N LYS A 78 7.46 18.52 0.82
CA LYS A 78 7.41 19.53 -0.25
C LYS A 78 8.19 19.11 -1.49
N TYR A 79 9.33 18.45 -1.31
CA TYR A 79 10.25 18.09 -2.38
C TYR A 79 10.72 16.61 -2.30
N PRO A 80 9.81 15.63 -2.34
CA PRO A 80 10.15 14.21 -2.24
C PRO A 80 11.03 13.72 -3.40
N GLN A 81 11.03 14.40 -4.55
CA GLN A 81 11.88 14.11 -5.70
C GLN A 81 13.37 14.09 -5.37
N ARG A 82 13.84 14.92 -4.43
CA ARG A 82 15.25 14.89 -4.01
C ARG A 82 15.60 13.58 -3.31
N ILE A 83 14.72 13.14 -2.40
CA ILE A 83 14.90 11.86 -1.69
C ILE A 83 14.74 10.68 -2.66
N ILE A 84 13.83 10.78 -3.63
CA ILE A 84 13.69 9.79 -4.71
C ILE A 84 15.00 9.72 -5.51
N SER A 85 15.54 10.85 -5.97
CA SER A 85 16.83 10.92 -6.70
C SER A 85 17.96 10.29 -5.91
N GLU A 86 18.13 10.65 -4.64
CA GLU A 86 19.19 10.08 -3.78
C GLU A 86 19.06 8.55 -3.64
N ARG A 87 17.83 8.05 -3.47
CA ARG A 87 17.58 6.60 -3.33
C ARG A 87 17.81 5.86 -4.64
N LEU A 88 17.34 6.41 -5.77
CA LEU A 88 17.60 5.85 -7.08
C LEU A 88 19.08 5.87 -7.42
N TYR A 89 19.80 6.95 -7.09
CA TYR A 89 21.24 7.03 -7.26
C TYR A 89 21.98 5.99 -6.40
N LYS A 90 21.60 5.82 -5.13
CA LYS A 90 22.16 4.74 -4.30
C LYS A 90 21.88 3.37 -4.90
N ALA A 91 20.69 3.11 -5.43
CA ALA A 91 20.37 1.87 -6.11
C ALA A 91 21.23 1.66 -7.37
N LEU A 92 21.42 2.72 -8.17
CA LEU A 92 22.31 2.74 -9.33
C LEU A 92 23.73 2.27 -8.98
N VAL A 93 24.28 2.82 -7.89
CA VAL A 93 25.66 2.54 -7.46
C VAL A 93 25.80 1.17 -6.80
N SER A 94 24.82 0.75 -5.98
CA SER A 94 24.95 -0.41 -5.09
C SER A 94 24.47 -1.73 -5.68
N ARG A 95 23.58 -1.73 -6.69
CA ARG A 95 22.86 -2.94 -7.14
C ARG A 95 23.10 -3.35 -8.58
N GLY A 96 24.21 -2.94 -9.18
CA GLY A 96 24.58 -3.45 -10.50
C GLY A 96 23.66 -2.98 -11.65
N PHE A 97 22.84 -1.95 -11.42
CA PHE A 97 22.13 -1.18 -12.47
C PHE A 97 23.07 -0.62 -13.54
N VAL A 98 24.37 -0.79 -13.37
CA VAL A 98 25.38 -0.20 -14.21
C VAL A 98 26.62 -1.08 -14.39
N GLY A 99 26.76 -1.60 -15.60
CA GLY A 99 28.05 -1.61 -16.29
C GLY A 99 28.32 -0.23 -16.91
N GLY A 100 29.26 0.56 -16.37
CA GLY A 100 29.87 1.73 -17.03
C GLY A 100 29.09 3.07 -17.17
N VAL A 101 27.79 3.14 -16.87
CA VAL A 101 26.90 4.33 -16.98
C VAL A 101 27.07 5.41 -15.89
N VAL A 102 27.52 5.10 -14.66
CA VAL A 102 27.61 6.08 -13.54
C VAL A 102 28.57 7.22 -13.89
N SER A 103 29.58 6.96 -14.71
CA SER A 103 30.54 7.94 -15.20
C SER A 103 29.97 8.96 -16.20
N LYS A 104 28.76 8.73 -16.74
CA LYS A 104 28.10 9.63 -17.71
C LYS A 104 27.16 10.65 -17.05
N ILE A 105 26.77 10.45 -15.79
CA ILE A 105 25.92 11.40 -15.06
C ILE A 105 26.77 12.63 -14.73
N LYS A 106 26.43 13.78 -15.30
CA LYS A 106 27.18 15.04 -15.08
C LYS A 106 27.20 15.37 -13.58
N GLY A 107 28.39 15.64 -13.03
CA GLY A 107 28.59 16.04 -11.63
C GLY A 107 29.16 14.97 -10.70
N ILE A 108 29.48 13.77 -11.19
CA ILE A 108 29.92 12.65 -10.35
C ILE A 108 31.37 12.26 -10.64
N LYS A 109 32.30 12.61 -9.73
CA LYS A 109 33.64 12.00 -9.67
C LYS A 109 33.59 10.82 -8.71
N ILE A 110 33.90 9.62 -9.20
CA ILE A 110 33.98 8.40 -8.38
C ILE A 110 35.35 8.41 -7.68
N GLY A 111 35.38 9.00 -6.48
CA GLY A 111 36.46 8.87 -5.50
C GLY A 111 35.90 8.21 -4.23
N GLY A 112 36.60 7.21 -3.70
CA GLY A 112 36.10 6.33 -2.64
C GLY A 112 35.54 7.06 -1.41
N ILE A 113 34.33 6.66 -1.01
CA ILE A 113 33.72 6.78 0.34
C ILE A 113 33.48 8.20 0.89
N GLU A 114 34.03 9.28 0.32
CA GLU A 114 33.66 10.65 0.68
C GLU A 114 33.09 11.41 -0.51
N ILE A 115 31.84 11.84 -0.32
CA ILE A 115 31.11 12.71 -1.23
C ILE A 115 31.74 14.10 -1.13
N GLU A 116 32.70 14.42 -2.00
CA GLU A 116 33.00 15.81 -2.34
C GLU A 116 31.92 16.30 -3.32
N THR A 117 30.73 16.60 -2.79
CA THR A 117 29.68 17.27 -3.58
C THR A 117 29.93 18.76 -3.57
N ASP A 118 30.37 19.31 -4.70
CA ASP A 118 29.93 20.64 -5.08
C ASP A 118 28.39 20.62 -5.13
N GLU A 119 27.77 21.63 -4.55
CA GLU A 119 26.35 21.77 -4.16
C GLU A 119 25.30 21.70 -5.31
N HIS A 120 25.34 20.73 -6.24
CA HIS A 120 24.41 20.65 -7.37
C HIS A 120 23.55 19.38 -7.41
N ASN A 121 22.23 19.61 -7.46
CA ASN A 121 21.13 18.66 -7.65
C ASN A 121 21.48 17.55 -8.65
N ILE A 122 21.49 16.29 -8.24
CA ILE A 122 21.40 15.17 -9.18
C ILE A 122 19.98 15.14 -9.74
N ASP A 123 19.83 15.42 -11.04
CA ASP A 123 18.53 15.44 -11.70
C ASP A 123 17.97 14.01 -11.80
N ILE A 124 16.71 13.84 -11.36
CA ILE A 124 16.01 12.57 -11.44
C ILE A 124 15.89 12.09 -12.89
N VAL A 125 15.79 13.02 -13.85
CA VAL A 125 15.71 12.73 -15.29
C VAL A 125 17.00 12.05 -15.78
N ASP A 126 18.17 12.55 -15.36
CA ASP A 126 19.46 11.98 -15.73
C ASP A 126 19.66 10.59 -15.13
N ILE A 127 19.28 10.40 -13.86
CA ILE A 127 19.31 9.09 -13.19
C ILE A 127 18.43 8.08 -13.94
N LEU A 128 17.19 8.45 -14.25
CA LEU A 128 16.24 7.56 -14.91
C LEU A 128 16.66 7.23 -16.35
N SER A 129 17.23 8.21 -17.07
CA SER A 129 17.79 7.98 -18.41
C SER A 129 18.98 7.04 -18.37
N ALA A 130 19.88 7.21 -17.39
CA ALA A 130 20.99 6.29 -17.15
C ALA A 130 20.52 4.86 -16.83
N ILE A 131 19.48 4.69 -16.01
CA ILE A 131 18.85 3.38 -15.75
C ILE A 131 18.37 2.77 -17.06
N ASN A 132 17.66 3.54 -17.89
CA ASN A 132 17.10 3.07 -19.15
C ASN A 132 18.18 2.65 -20.16
N GLU A 133 19.24 3.45 -20.33
CA GLU A 133 20.34 3.17 -21.25
C GLU A 133 21.22 1.98 -20.81
N GLY A 134 21.35 1.79 -19.50
CA GLY A 134 22.24 0.78 -18.92
C GLY A 134 21.67 -0.63 -18.86
N ASN A 135 20.37 -0.81 -19.09
CA ASN A 135 19.66 -2.05 -18.80
C ASN A 135 18.69 -2.41 -19.93
N GLU A 136 18.55 -3.70 -20.25
CA GLU A 136 17.52 -4.18 -21.18
C GLU A 136 16.10 -4.06 -20.61
N LEU A 137 16.01 -4.14 -19.28
CA LEU A 137 14.81 -3.91 -18.49
C LEU A 137 15.21 -3.57 -17.05
N ALA A 138 14.50 -2.64 -16.43
CA ALA A 138 14.70 -2.25 -15.04
C ALA A 138 13.36 -1.90 -14.40
N ILE A 139 13.19 -2.21 -13.12
CA ILE A 139 11.95 -1.92 -12.38
C ILE A 139 12.17 -0.83 -11.35
N ILE A 140 11.31 0.18 -11.38
CA ILE A 140 11.28 1.25 -10.37
C ILE A 140 9.92 1.20 -9.68
N ALA A 141 9.94 0.83 -8.41
CA ALA A 141 8.75 0.69 -7.60
C ALA A 141 8.62 1.85 -6.59
N PHE A 142 7.42 2.40 -6.49
CA PHE A 142 7.04 3.39 -5.48
C PHE A 142 6.09 2.73 -4.49
N ASP A 143 6.57 2.40 -3.29
CA ASP A 143 5.77 1.79 -2.23
C ASP A 143 4.98 2.88 -1.48
N GLU A 144 3.68 2.66 -1.27
CA GLU A 144 2.72 3.64 -0.73
C GLU A 144 2.71 4.96 -1.53
N ALA A 145 2.68 4.83 -2.86
CA ALA A 145 2.81 5.93 -3.81
C ALA A 145 1.77 7.06 -3.64
N GLN A 146 0.62 6.79 -3.00
CA GLN A 146 -0.37 7.82 -2.73
C GLN A 146 0.17 8.99 -1.89
N TYR A 147 1.25 8.80 -1.12
CA TYR A 147 1.87 9.88 -0.35
C TYR A 147 2.59 10.90 -1.24
N LEU A 148 2.94 10.55 -2.48
CA LEU A 148 3.55 11.47 -3.44
C LEU A 148 2.61 12.63 -3.83
N ARG A 149 1.30 12.50 -3.57
CA ARG A 149 0.31 13.58 -3.74
C ARG A 149 0.62 14.86 -2.93
N PHE A 150 1.43 14.74 -1.88
CA PHE A 150 1.81 15.88 -1.04
C PHE A 150 2.98 16.70 -1.60
N SER A 151 3.62 16.22 -2.67
CA SER A 151 4.63 16.95 -3.42
C SER A 151 4.08 18.29 -3.92
N ASN A 152 4.89 19.35 -3.86
CA ASN A 152 4.54 20.63 -4.49
C ASN A 152 4.53 20.53 -6.04
N GLU A 153 5.28 19.58 -6.58
CA GLU A 153 5.35 19.30 -8.01
C GLU A 153 4.45 18.14 -8.40
N ASP A 154 3.84 18.23 -9.58
CA ASP A 154 3.04 17.16 -10.16
C ASP A 154 3.94 16.04 -10.72
N LEU A 155 4.32 15.10 -9.85
CA LEU A 155 5.16 13.95 -10.21
C LEU A 155 4.52 13.03 -11.27
N THR A 156 3.21 13.13 -11.52
CA THR A 156 2.58 12.36 -12.60
C THR A 156 3.11 12.76 -13.98
N LYS A 157 3.63 13.98 -14.14
CA LYS A 157 4.32 14.42 -15.36
C LYS A 157 5.65 13.67 -15.56
N LEU A 158 6.42 13.46 -14.49
CA LEU A 158 7.64 12.67 -14.55
C LEU A 158 7.32 11.23 -14.93
N PHE A 159 6.32 10.62 -14.28
CA PHE A 159 5.92 9.24 -14.59
C PHE A 159 5.41 9.08 -16.03
N ALA A 160 4.63 10.05 -16.53
CA ALA A 160 4.22 10.09 -17.92
C ALA A 160 5.43 10.11 -18.87
N TRP A 161 6.41 10.99 -18.60
CA TRP A 161 7.64 11.04 -19.39
C TRP A 161 8.42 9.71 -19.37
N VAL A 162 8.55 9.06 -18.20
CA VAL A 162 9.20 7.75 -18.10
C VAL A 162 8.49 6.72 -18.98
N LEU A 163 7.16 6.63 -18.88
CA LEU A 163 6.37 5.64 -19.64
C LEU A 163 6.43 5.87 -21.16
N ASP A 164 6.59 7.12 -21.59
CA ASP A 164 6.64 7.49 -23.01
C ASP A 164 8.05 7.38 -23.61
N SER A 165 9.08 7.68 -22.81
CA SER A 165 10.44 7.94 -23.31
C SER A 165 11.47 6.89 -22.89
N LEU A 166 11.20 6.11 -21.85
CA LEU A 166 12.14 5.14 -21.28
C LEU A 166 11.59 3.71 -21.44
N PRO A 167 11.73 3.09 -22.63
CA PRO A 167 11.12 1.79 -22.94
C PRO A 167 11.65 0.62 -22.10
N ASN A 168 12.83 0.78 -21.49
CA ASN A 168 13.46 -0.24 -20.66
C ASN A 168 13.10 -0.07 -19.17
N VAL A 169 12.26 0.90 -18.80
CA VAL A 169 11.86 1.15 -17.42
C VAL A 169 10.42 0.74 -17.19
N ILE A 170 10.20 -0.12 -16.20
CA ILE A 170 8.88 -0.49 -15.68
C ILE A 170 8.63 0.31 -14.41
N LEU A 171 7.49 0.99 -14.33
CA LEU A 171 6.99 1.63 -13.12
C LEU A 171 6.00 0.74 -12.39
N VAL A 172 6.20 0.56 -11.09
CA VAL A 172 5.29 -0.14 -10.19
C VAL A 172 4.85 0.80 -9.08
N PHE A 173 3.56 0.97 -8.88
CA PHE A 173 3.01 1.78 -7.80
C PHE A 173 2.24 0.90 -6.84
N THR A 174 2.57 0.91 -5.55
CA THR A 174 1.73 0.28 -4.55
C THR A 174 0.89 1.32 -3.83
N GLY A 175 -0.30 0.94 -3.35
CA GLY A 175 -1.10 1.82 -2.52
C GLY A 175 -2.05 1.09 -1.61
N SER A 176 -2.08 1.51 -0.34
CA SER A 176 -3.04 1.00 0.63
C SER A 176 -4.36 1.74 0.66
N GLN A 177 -4.36 3.02 0.29
CA GLN A 177 -5.54 3.85 0.13
C GLN A 177 -5.87 3.94 -1.36
N VAL A 178 -6.61 2.96 -1.87
CA VAL A 178 -6.80 2.75 -3.32
C VAL A 178 -7.38 3.99 -4.00
N GLY A 179 -8.47 4.55 -3.48
CA GLY A 179 -9.07 5.74 -4.08
C GLY A 179 -8.18 6.98 -3.97
N VAL A 180 -7.37 7.09 -2.91
CA VAL A 180 -6.37 8.18 -2.81
C VAL A 180 -5.25 8.02 -3.85
N LEU A 181 -4.78 6.80 -4.10
CA LEU A 181 -3.82 6.53 -5.17
C LEU A 181 -4.43 6.82 -6.55
N GLU A 182 -5.67 6.40 -6.80
CA GLU A 182 -6.37 6.66 -8.07
C GLU A 182 -6.58 8.16 -8.29
N ASN A 183 -6.99 8.90 -7.27
CA ASN A 183 -7.13 10.36 -7.32
C ASN A 183 -5.80 11.08 -7.54
N PHE A 184 -4.68 10.50 -7.10
CA PHE A 184 -3.34 11.03 -7.38
C PHE A 184 -2.94 10.78 -8.84
N LEU A 185 -3.09 9.55 -9.33
CA LEU A 185 -2.68 9.15 -10.68
C LEU A 185 -3.60 9.73 -11.78
N ARG A 186 -4.88 9.95 -11.47
CA ARG A 186 -5.91 10.57 -12.34
C ARG A 186 -6.04 9.89 -13.71
N LEU A 187 -6.05 8.56 -13.73
CA LEU A 187 -6.01 7.78 -14.98
C LEU A 187 -7.25 7.95 -15.87
N GLU A 188 -8.37 8.41 -15.30
CA GLU A 188 -9.65 8.64 -16.01
C GLU A 188 -9.87 10.12 -16.40
N ASP A 189 -8.97 11.03 -16.02
CA ASP A 189 -9.08 12.45 -16.37
C ASP A 189 -8.35 12.74 -17.68
N GLY A 190 -9.09 13.04 -18.75
CA GLY A 190 -8.54 13.34 -20.07
C GLY A 190 -7.50 14.48 -20.14
N LYS A 191 -7.36 15.29 -19.08
CA LYS A 191 -6.34 16.33 -18.96
C LYS A 191 -5.13 15.93 -18.12
N ALA A 192 -5.18 14.78 -17.44
CA ALA A 192 -4.11 14.35 -16.55
C ALA A 192 -2.94 13.75 -17.34
N PRO A 193 -1.69 13.92 -16.86
CA PRO A 193 -0.51 13.44 -17.57
C PRO A 193 -0.51 11.96 -17.88
N LEU A 194 -1.06 11.11 -16.99
CA LEU A 194 -1.05 9.65 -17.12
C LEU A 194 -2.26 9.07 -17.89
N PHE A 195 -3.22 9.90 -18.29
CA PHE A 195 -4.41 9.45 -19.00
C PHE A 195 -4.08 8.69 -20.30
N GLY A 196 -4.85 7.65 -20.59
CA GLY A 196 -4.73 6.86 -21.82
C GLY A 196 -3.56 5.86 -21.86
N ARG A 197 -2.75 5.76 -20.80
CA ARG A 197 -1.69 4.74 -20.68
C ARG A 197 -2.26 3.47 -20.06
N TYR A 198 -1.98 2.34 -20.72
CA TYR A 198 -2.46 1.03 -20.28
C TYR A 198 -1.74 0.59 -19.00
N GLU A 199 -2.49 0.46 -17.90
CA GLU A 199 -2.00 -0.03 -16.62
C GLU A 199 -2.36 -1.50 -16.37
N VAL A 200 -1.47 -2.21 -15.68
CA VAL A 200 -1.72 -3.55 -15.16
C VAL A 200 -2.09 -3.44 -13.69
N ARG A 201 -3.27 -3.92 -13.31
CA ARG A 201 -3.76 -3.89 -11.93
C ARG A 201 -3.61 -5.24 -11.26
N ILE A 202 -2.88 -5.27 -10.15
CA ILE A 202 -2.73 -6.43 -9.27
C ILE A 202 -3.38 -6.09 -7.92
N ASN A 203 -4.57 -6.62 -7.67
CA ASN A 203 -5.27 -6.42 -6.40
C ASN A 203 -4.93 -7.57 -5.45
N LEU A 204 -4.45 -7.25 -4.26
CA LEU A 204 -4.19 -8.21 -3.18
C LEU A 204 -5.40 -8.25 -2.24
N PRO A 205 -6.27 -9.27 -2.31
CA PRO A 205 -7.41 -9.41 -1.42
C PRO A 205 -6.99 -9.86 -0.01
N ARG A 206 -7.92 -9.72 0.94
CA ARG A 206 -7.88 -10.43 2.23
C ARG A 206 -7.90 -11.93 1.98
N PHE A 207 -7.29 -12.70 2.87
CA PHE A 207 -7.49 -14.14 2.85
C PHE A 207 -8.95 -14.44 3.15
N ASN A 208 -9.54 -15.35 2.39
CA ASN A 208 -10.83 -15.90 2.75
C ASN A 208 -10.70 -16.76 4.04
N PRO A 209 -11.81 -17.16 4.67
CA PRO A 209 -11.74 -17.92 5.92
C PRO A 209 -10.90 -19.19 5.84
N SER A 210 -11.00 -19.94 4.73
CA SER A 210 -10.23 -21.17 4.52
C SER A 210 -8.74 -20.90 4.34
N GLU A 211 -8.37 -19.87 3.57
CA GLU A 211 -6.98 -19.43 3.41
C GLU A 211 -6.37 -18.97 4.74
N SER A 212 -7.16 -18.27 5.57
CA SER A 212 -6.73 -17.79 6.88
C SER A 212 -6.46 -18.94 7.85
N LEU A 213 -7.35 -19.95 7.87
CA LEU A 213 -7.17 -21.16 8.68
C LEU A 213 -5.94 -21.93 8.24
N GLU A 214 -5.78 -22.13 6.93
CA GLU A 214 -4.64 -22.85 6.36
C GLU A 214 -3.32 -22.12 6.62
N PHE A 215 -3.30 -20.79 6.49
CA PHE A 215 -2.14 -19.96 6.81
C PHE A 215 -1.71 -20.15 8.28
N LEU A 216 -2.67 -20.08 9.20
CA LEU A 216 -2.41 -20.27 10.62
C LEU A 216 -1.92 -21.69 10.92
N ARG A 217 -2.60 -22.71 10.38
CA ARG A 217 -2.24 -24.13 10.56
C ARG A 217 -0.80 -24.39 10.13
N ARG A 218 -0.45 -24.00 8.90
CA ARG A 218 0.91 -24.15 8.37
C ARG A 218 1.94 -23.37 9.18
N GLY A 219 1.60 -22.17 9.63
CA GLY A 219 2.50 -21.36 10.47
C GLY A 219 2.83 -22.04 11.80
N PHE A 220 1.86 -22.68 12.46
CA PHE A 220 2.13 -23.45 13.68
C PHE A 220 2.91 -24.74 13.40
N GLU A 221 2.65 -25.41 12.27
CA GLU A 221 3.37 -26.62 11.87
C GLU A 221 4.87 -26.37 11.65
N GLU A 222 5.27 -25.21 11.11
CA GLU A 222 6.68 -24.82 10.98
C GLU A 222 7.43 -24.79 12.33
N TYR A 223 6.71 -24.61 13.43
CA TYR A 223 7.24 -24.63 14.80
C TYR A 223 6.90 -25.92 15.55
N SER A 224 6.37 -26.95 14.85
CA SER A 224 5.93 -28.22 15.45
C SER A 224 4.86 -28.07 16.54
N ILE A 225 4.09 -26.97 16.51
CA ILE A 225 3.01 -26.70 17.45
C ILE A 225 1.70 -27.27 16.87
N ARG A 226 0.99 -28.10 17.64
CA ARG A 226 -0.35 -28.57 17.26
C ARG A 226 -1.40 -27.64 17.85
N VAL A 227 -2.24 -27.10 16.99
CA VAL A 227 -3.39 -26.25 17.36
C VAL A 227 -4.69 -26.90 16.92
N ASN A 228 -5.75 -26.69 17.70
CA ASN A 228 -7.08 -27.14 17.33
C ASN A 228 -7.71 -26.14 16.35
N GLU A 229 -8.22 -26.59 15.20
CA GLU A 229 -8.85 -25.68 14.23
C GLU A 229 -10.02 -24.89 14.82
N ARG A 230 -10.76 -25.46 15.78
CA ARG A 230 -11.86 -24.76 16.47
C ARG A 230 -11.37 -23.55 17.26
N GLU A 231 -10.13 -23.60 17.75
CA GLU A 231 -9.47 -22.48 18.42
C GLU A 231 -9.07 -21.38 17.42
N LEU A 232 -8.87 -21.69 16.14
CA LEU A 232 -8.47 -20.68 15.14
C LEU A 232 -9.65 -19.91 14.54
N LEU A 233 -10.87 -20.46 14.58
CA LEU A 233 -12.07 -19.80 14.05
C LEU A 233 -12.33 -18.40 14.63
N PRO A 234 -12.24 -18.17 15.97
CA PRO A 234 -12.34 -16.83 16.54
C PRO A 234 -11.31 -15.83 16.01
N VAL A 235 -10.10 -16.30 15.69
CA VAL A 235 -9.00 -15.47 15.13
C VAL A 235 -9.40 -14.96 13.76
N VAL A 236 -9.85 -15.87 12.89
CA VAL A 236 -10.26 -15.54 11.52
C VAL A 236 -11.42 -14.55 11.52
N ASN A 237 -12.43 -14.79 12.36
CA ASN A 237 -13.58 -13.89 12.49
C ASN A 237 -13.23 -12.51 13.07
N THR A 238 -12.18 -12.44 13.90
CA THR A 238 -11.78 -11.18 14.56
C THR A 238 -10.82 -10.36 13.71
N LEU A 239 -9.90 -11.01 12.99
CA LEU A 239 -8.82 -10.37 12.23
C LEU A 239 -9.08 -10.32 10.72
N ASP A 240 -10.19 -10.91 10.28
CA ASP A 240 -10.78 -10.79 8.94
C ASP A 240 -9.80 -11.08 7.79
N GLY A 241 -8.98 -12.11 7.98
CA GLY A 241 -8.06 -12.60 6.96
C GLY A 241 -6.98 -11.61 6.53
N VAL A 242 -6.67 -10.59 7.34
CA VAL A 242 -5.55 -9.68 7.08
C VAL A 242 -4.23 -10.38 7.48
N PRO A 243 -3.35 -10.76 6.54
CA PRO A 243 -2.17 -11.57 6.81
C PRO A 243 -1.27 -11.01 7.91
N GLY A 244 -1.01 -9.70 7.92
CA GLY A 244 -0.18 -9.08 8.96
C GLY A 244 -0.74 -9.26 10.38
N TRP A 245 -2.06 -9.27 10.56
CA TRP A 245 -2.66 -9.55 11.87
C TRP A 245 -2.57 -11.03 12.25
N LEU A 246 -2.72 -11.93 11.28
CA LEU A 246 -2.55 -13.37 11.49
C LEU A 246 -1.11 -13.72 11.87
N VAL A 247 -0.12 -13.08 11.24
CA VAL A 247 1.31 -13.20 11.60
C VAL A 247 1.55 -12.77 13.04
N HIS A 248 1.04 -11.60 13.45
CA HIS A 248 1.20 -11.11 14.82
C HIS A 248 0.53 -12.03 15.85
N TYR A 249 -0.61 -12.63 15.52
CA TYR A 249 -1.26 -13.63 16.36
C TYR A 249 -0.39 -14.89 16.50
N GLY A 250 0.09 -15.43 15.38
CA GLY A 250 0.96 -16.61 15.37
C GLY A 250 2.26 -16.40 16.14
N ALA A 251 2.96 -15.28 15.92
CA ALA A 251 4.18 -14.92 16.62
C ALA A 251 3.97 -14.87 18.14
N ARG A 252 2.89 -14.23 18.60
CA ARG A 252 2.54 -14.16 20.03
C ARG A 252 2.29 -15.51 20.67
N ARG A 253 1.66 -16.41 19.93
CA ARG A 253 1.40 -17.78 20.37
C ARG A 253 2.70 -18.58 20.49
N ILE A 254 3.64 -18.36 19.57
CA ILE A 254 5.00 -18.95 19.65
C ILE A 254 5.75 -18.41 20.87
N ASP A 255 5.61 -17.12 21.17
CA ASP A 255 6.23 -16.47 22.33
C ASP A 255 5.62 -16.91 23.68
N GLY A 256 4.63 -17.81 23.67
CA GLY A 256 4.07 -18.44 24.86
C GLY A 256 2.79 -17.80 25.40
N LEU A 257 2.19 -16.82 24.72
CA LEU A 257 0.89 -16.29 25.12
C LEU A 257 -0.23 -17.31 24.89
N THR A 258 -1.24 -17.27 25.74
CA THR A 258 -2.47 -18.04 25.55
C THR A 258 -3.28 -17.51 24.37
N HIS A 259 -4.33 -18.24 23.99
CA HIS A 259 -5.24 -17.88 22.89
C HIS A 259 -5.84 -16.49 23.06
N ASP A 260 -6.48 -16.31 24.21
CA ASP A 260 -7.25 -15.14 24.52
C ASP A 260 -6.34 -13.92 24.64
N GLU A 261 -5.20 -14.06 25.33
CA GLU A 261 -4.19 -13.00 25.43
C GLU A 261 -3.63 -12.59 24.07
N ALA A 262 -3.33 -13.56 23.20
CA ALA A 262 -2.79 -13.28 21.88
C ALA A 262 -3.80 -12.52 21.01
N ILE A 263 -5.06 -12.98 20.95
CA ILE A 263 -6.12 -12.28 20.21
C ILE A 263 -6.32 -10.88 20.78
N GLU A 264 -6.44 -10.74 22.10
CA GLU A 264 -6.72 -9.46 22.74
C GLU A 264 -5.62 -8.43 22.41
N ARG A 265 -4.35 -8.84 22.52
CA ARG A 265 -3.25 -7.95 22.17
C ARG A 265 -3.26 -7.57 20.69
N VAL A 266 -3.52 -8.50 19.77
CA VAL A 266 -3.57 -8.19 18.33
C VAL A 266 -4.74 -7.29 18.02
N LEU A 267 -5.90 -7.53 18.62
CA LEU A 267 -7.07 -6.68 18.46
C LEU A 267 -6.78 -5.26 18.96
N ASN A 268 -6.16 -5.11 20.13
CA ASN A 268 -5.79 -3.80 20.67
C ASN A 268 -4.82 -3.03 19.78
N GLU A 269 -3.83 -3.72 19.19
CA GLU A 269 -2.94 -3.10 18.19
C GLU A 269 -3.66 -2.73 16.90
N ALA A 270 -4.59 -3.58 16.45
CA ALA A 270 -5.36 -3.35 15.25
C ALA A 270 -6.31 -2.16 15.41
N MET A 271 -6.91 -1.98 16.59
CA MET A 271 -7.69 -0.80 16.92
C MET A 271 -6.85 0.48 16.91
N LYS A 272 -5.71 0.48 17.63
CA LYS A 272 -4.78 1.64 17.64
C LYS A 272 -4.32 2.00 16.22
N TYR A 273 -4.09 0.99 15.40
CA TYR A 273 -3.68 1.21 14.02
C TYR A 273 -4.75 1.92 13.18
N VAL A 274 -6.01 1.48 13.31
CA VAL A 274 -7.14 2.16 12.66
C VAL A 274 -7.25 3.61 13.13
N GLU A 275 -7.09 3.86 14.43
CA GLU A 275 -7.11 5.22 15.00
C GLU A 275 -6.00 6.09 14.40
N THR A 276 -4.76 5.59 14.35
CA THR A 276 -3.61 6.31 13.77
C THR A 276 -3.81 6.62 12.29
N GLU A 277 -4.34 5.66 11.50
CA GLU A 277 -4.61 5.90 10.07
C GLU A 277 -5.76 6.90 9.86
N PHE A 278 -6.69 6.99 10.82
CA PHE A 278 -7.80 7.94 10.76
C PHE A 278 -7.40 9.37 11.16
N GLU A 279 -6.28 9.56 11.86
CA GLU A 279 -5.81 10.88 12.33
C GLU A 279 -5.73 11.92 11.21
N GLU A 280 -5.34 11.53 9.99
CA GLU A 280 -5.26 12.46 8.86
C GLU A 280 -6.65 13.07 8.57
N LEU A 281 -7.70 12.24 8.56
CA LEU A 281 -9.07 12.69 8.34
C LEU A 281 -9.62 13.46 9.54
N ASP A 282 -9.32 13.00 10.77
CA ASP A 282 -9.78 13.67 11.99
C ASP A 282 -9.19 15.10 12.12
N LYS A 283 -7.90 15.27 11.78
CA LYS A 283 -7.22 16.58 11.74
C LYS A 283 -7.79 17.49 10.64
N LEU A 284 -8.28 16.92 9.54
CA LEU A 284 -8.92 17.70 8.47
C LEU A 284 -10.32 18.19 8.87
N SER A 285 -11.10 17.37 9.56
CA SER A 285 -12.39 17.77 10.12
C SER A 285 -12.93 16.73 11.12
N PRO A 286 -13.39 17.14 12.31
CA PRO A 286 -14.00 16.20 13.27
C PRO A 286 -15.29 15.56 12.74
N ARG A 287 -15.91 16.13 11.69
CA ARG A 287 -17.11 15.58 11.05
C ARG A 287 -16.89 14.18 10.48
N TYR A 288 -15.67 13.88 10.00
CA TYR A 288 -15.36 12.53 9.51
C TYR A 288 -15.58 11.48 10.62
N LYS A 289 -15.10 11.79 11.84
CA LYS A 289 -15.23 10.88 12.99
C LYS A 289 -16.69 10.65 13.36
N ILE A 290 -17.47 11.71 13.40
CA ILE A 290 -18.90 11.67 13.70
C ILE A 290 -19.64 10.85 12.64
N ILE A 291 -19.38 11.09 11.35
CA ILE A 291 -19.98 10.32 10.25
C ILE A 291 -19.63 8.83 10.38
N MET A 292 -18.37 8.48 10.69
CA MET A 292 -17.97 7.08 10.88
C MET A 292 -18.70 6.42 12.06
N ARG A 293 -18.85 7.10 13.20
CA ARG A 293 -19.62 6.61 14.36
C ARG A 293 -21.09 6.38 14.00
N ILE A 294 -21.69 7.32 13.28
CA ILE A 294 -23.07 7.22 12.79
C ILE A 294 -23.22 6.02 11.85
N VAL A 295 -22.30 5.83 10.90
CA VAL A 295 -22.33 4.67 10.00
C VAL A 295 -22.19 3.37 10.77
N ALA A 296 -21.29 3.29 11.77
CA ALA A 296 -21.15 2.12 12.61
C ALA A 296 -22.45 1.80 13.36
N ARG A 297 -23.09 2.80 13.99
CA ARG A 297 -24.38 2.64 14.68
C ARG A 297 -25.49 2.19 13.74
N LEU A 298 -25.60 2.81 12.56
CA LEU A 298 -26.65 2.50 11.58
C LEU A 298 -26.48 1.14 10.90
N SER A 299 -25.24 0.65 10.82
CA SER A 299 -24.92 -0.62 10.16
C SER A 299 -25.20 -1.84 11.05
N GLU A 300 -25.50 -1.64 12.34
CA GLU A 300 -25.82 -2.71 13.28
C GLU A 300 -27.02 -3.55 12.78
N GLY A 301 -26.80 -4.87 12.67
CA GLY A 301 -27.81 -5.83 12.20
C GLY A 301 -28.12 -5.81 10.69
N ARG A 302 -27.75 -4.75 9.95
CA ARG A 302 -28.02 -4.61 8.49
C ARG A 302 -26.76 -4.66 7.62
N GLY A 303 -25.59 -4.52 8.22
CA GLY A 303 -24.30 -4.48 7.53
C GLY A 303 -24.07 -3.23 6.68
N HIS A 304 -24.96 -2.22 6.73
CA HIS A 304 -24.82 -0.96 5.99
C HIS A 304 -25.70 0.17 6.53
N ALA A 305 -25.30 1.40 6.23
CA ALA A 305 -26.02 2.64 6.49
C ALA A 305 -26.46 3.31 5.19
N ARG A 306 -27.64 3.96 5.18
CA ARG A 306 -28.15 4.69 4.01
C ARG A 306 -27.82 6.18 4.08
N TRP A 307 -27.53 6.78 2.93
CA TRP A 307 -27.11 8.17 2.78
C TRP A 307 -28.03 9.17 3.50
N ASP A 308 -29.34 9.05 3.30
CA ASP A 308 -30.37 9.90 3.92
C ASP A 308 -30.31 9.81 5.45
N ARG A 309 -30.16 8.61 5.99
CA ARG A 309 -30.06 8.36 7.44
C ARG A 309 -28.75 8.88 8.01
N ILE A 310 -27.64 8.73 7.29
CA ILE A 310 -26.34 9.25 7.73
C ILE A 310 -26.40 10.78 7.78
N LYS A 311 -26.90 11.42 6.71
CA LYS A 311 -27.02 12.89 6.65
C LYS A 311 -27.87 13.43 7.80
N ASN A 312 -29.09 12.91 7.97
CA ASN A 312 -30.01 13.41 8.99
C ASN A 312 -29.43 13.31 10.40
N LEU A 313 -28.80 12.18 10.74
CA LEU A 313 -28.18 11.99 12.06
C LEU A 313 -26.89 12.82 12.22
N ALA A 314 -26.16 13.07 11.14
CA ALA A 314 -24.98 13.93 11.18
C ALA A 314 -25.38 15.37 11.45
N GLU A 315 -26.44 15.87 10.81
CA GLU A 315 -26.99 17.21 11.06
C GLU A 315 -27.51 17.36 12.50
N GLU A 316 -28.15 16.32 13.04
CA GLU A 316 -28.62 16.27 14.43
C GLU A 316 -27.44 16.30 15.43
N GLU A 317 -26.44 15.43 15.27
CA GLU A 317 -25.29 15.34 16.19
C GLU A 317 -24.33 16.53 16.10
N LEU A 318 -24.28 17.22 14.96
CA LEU A 318 -23.44 18.40 14.75
C LEU A 318 -24.16 19.72 15.05
N GLU A 319 -25.48 19.67 15.30
CA GLU A 319 -26.34 20.85 15.44
C GLU A 319 -26.18 21.85 14.26
N GLU A 320 -25.98 21.33 13.05
CA GLU A 320 -25.65 22.11 11.85
C GLU A 320 -26.31 21.51 10.60
N ASN A 321 -26.74 22.36 9.66
CA ASN A 321 -27.16 21.88 8.33
C ASN A 321 -25.94 21.56 7.47
N ILE A 322 -25.93 20.37 6.87
CA ILE A 322 -24.88 19.94 5.93
C ILE A 322 -25.52 19.82 4.55
N ASP A 323 -25.09 20.66 3.62
CA ASP A 323 -25.57 20.59 2.25
C ASP A 323 -25.18 19.25 1.58
N GLU A 324 -25.96 18.82 0.57
CA GLU A 324 -25.75 17.52 -0.07
C GLU A 324 -24.36 17.37 -0.69
N LYS A 325 -23.79 18.46 -1.25
CA LYS A 325 -22.48 18.44 -1.90
C LYS A 325 -21.38 18.22 -0.86
N SER A 326 -21.46 18.90 0.28
CA SER A 326 -20.57 18.69 1.41
C SER A 326 -20.67 17.27 1.96
N MET A 327 -21.88 16.75 2.17
CA MET A 327 -22.07 15.37 2.67
C MET A 327 -21.50 14.33 1.70
N ARG A 328 -21.74 14.48 0.40
CA ARG A 328 -21.16 13.62 -0.64
C ARG A 328 -19.63 13.69 -0.62
N LYS A 329 -19.05 14.88 -0.42
CA LYS A 329 -17.60 15.05 -0.31
C LYS A 329 -17.02 14.31 0.90
N TYR A 330 -17.67 14.37 2.07
CA TYR A 330 -17.24 13.62 3.25
C TYR A 330 -17.25 12.11 3.00
N LEU A 331 -18.37 11.59 2.47
CA LEU A 331 -18.52 10.16 2.19
C LEU A 331 -17.55 9.67 1.10
N SER A 332 -17.39 10.44 0.02
CA SER A 332 -16.43 10.12 -1.04
C SER A 332 -15.02 10.03 -0.48
N LYS A 333 -14.60 10.99 0.35
CA LYS A 333 -13.26 10.97 0.93
C LYS A 333 -13.07 9.78 1.88
N LEU A 334 -14.09 9.41 2.67
CA LEU A 334 -14.04 8.19 3.49
C LEU A 334 -13.92 6.91 2.64
N VAL A 335 -14.58 6.87 1.48
CA VAL A 335 -14.44 5.78 0.51
C VAL A 335 -13.04 5.76 -0.10
N ASP A 336 -12.51 6.91 -0.49
CA ASP A 336 -11.18 7.01 -1.11
C ASP A 336 -10.07 6.47 -0.20
N TYR A 337 -10.18 6.76 1.10
CA TYR A 337 -9.25 6.29 2.14
C TYR A 337 -9.54 4.85 2.59
N GLY A 338 -10.61 4.21 2.10
CA GLY A 338 -10.98 2.84 2.43
C GLY A 338 -11.65 2.66 3.80
N PHE A 339 -12.09 3.75 4.44
CA PHE A 339 -12.87 3.68 5.70
C PHE A 339 -14.32 3.29 5.46
N LEU A 340 -14.85 3.58 4.27
CA LEU A 340 -16.17 3.16 3.82
C LEU A 340 -16.09 2.46 2.47
N GLU A 341 -17.07 1.60 2.20
CA GLU A 341 -17.34 1.04 0.88
C GLU A 341 -18.78 1.31 0.47
N THR A 342 -19.01 1.48 -0.83
CA THR A 342 -20.36 1.54 -1.40
C THR A 342 -20.82 0.14 -1.77
N ILE A 343 -22.01 -0.27 -1.33
CA ILE A 343 -22.60 -1.59 -1.65
C ILE A 343 -23.88 -1.48 -2.50
N GLY A 344 -24.03 -0.36 -3.18
CA GLY A 344 -25.21 -0.01 -3.96
C GLY A 344 -25.58 1.46 -3.77
N TYR A 345 -26.61 1.90 -4.50
CA TYR A 345 -27.01 3.31 -4.53
C TYR A 345 -27.33 3.84 -3.12
N GLY A 346 -26.54 4.82 -2.67
CA GLY A 346 -26.69 5.49 -1.38
C GLY A 346 -26.49 4.58 -0.16
N LYS A 347 -25.80 3.43 -0.29
CA LYS A 347 -25.54 2.50 0.82
C LYS A 347 -24.05 2.39 1.10
N TYR A 348 -23.67 2.60 2.35
CA TYR A 348 -22.28 2.61 2.81
C TYR A 348 -22.07 1.57 3.91
N ARG A 349 -20.91 0.91 3.93
CA ARG A 349 -20.50 0.02 5.03
C ARG A 349 -19.08 0.31 5.47
N ILE A 350 -18.76 -0.04 6.70
CA ILE A 350 -17.38 -0.13 7.17
C ILE A 350 -16.87 -1.52 6.76
N PRO A 351 -15.85 -1.63 5.89
CA PRO A 351 -15.47 -2.90 5.29
C PRO A 351 -14.70 -3.84 6.22
N ASP A 352 -14.07 -3.27 7.25
CA ASP A 352 -13.19 -3.99 8.16
C ASP A 352 -13.84 -4.18 9.54
N PRO A 353 -13.93 -5.43 10.07
CA PRO A 353 -14.52 -5.68 11.37
C PRO A 353 -13.81 -5.01 12.56
N VAL A 354 -12.48 -4.87 12.51
CA VAL A 354 -11.73 -4.13 13.54
C VAL A 354 -12.07 -2.66 13.45
N MET A 355 -12.07 -2.09 12.24
CA MET A 355 -12.44 -0.70 12.02
C MET A 355 -13.87 -0.41 12.51
N TYR A 356 -14.81 -1.31 12.22
CA TYR A 356 -16.18 -1.22 12.72
C TYR A 356 -16.20 -1.18 14.26
N ARG A 357 -15.44 -2.06 14.93
CA ARG A 357 -15.34 -2.07 16.40
C ARG A 357 -14.78 -0.77 16.97
N VAL A 358 -13.78 -0.15 16.32
CA VAL A 358 -13.21 1.14 16.75
C VAL A 358 -14.30 2.22 16.74
N PHE A 359 -14.94 2.45 15.59
CA PHE A 359 -15.94 3.51 15.47
C PHE A 359 -17.26 3.21 16.19
N ARG A 360 -17.49 1.95 16.58
CA ARG A 360 -18.61 1.58 17.45
C ARG A 360 -18.35 1.91 18.92
N ARG A 361 -17.09 1.91 19.36
CA ARG A 361 -16.68 2.18 20.76
C ARG A 361 -16.45 3.66 21.03
N MET A 362 -16.08 4.43 20.01
CA MET A 362 -16.01 5.90 20.05
C MET A 362 -17.41 6.49 20.13
#